data_AF-A0A7X0FCG6-F1
#
_entry.id   AF-A0A7X0FCG6-F1
#
_cell.length_a   1.000
_cell.length_b   1.000
_cell.length_c   1.000
_cell.angle_alpha   90.00
_cell.angle_beta   90.00
_cell.angle_gamma   90.00
#
_symmetry.space_group_name_H-M   'P 1'
#
loop_
_entity.id
_entity.type
_entity.pdbx_description
1 polymer ?
#
loop_
_entity_poly.entity_id
_entity_poly.type
_entity_poly.pdbx_seq_one_letter_code
_entity_poly.pdbx_strand_id
1 'polypeptide(L)'
;MSVIPCEQNKGLRDQIERFAEVLKTEAHRLGNHGLDERDFYNSGLFRGAVERVRGQFSATMRGKREFAQHALNHMEDGGFIAGWDLTDDANRNDYIVRLNSGRTAVIDLKGCLDGNNTNIFERPASADEFIIWSICSNPGADPRRNAWSGIHTRLSAEMISRNQRVDGVVLWDMVCGTIGRPCPKLSNPSRATDLGPFRTPPPCIYLLPATIPSLAEPHVVAQGLANVELLAAFHACFHGQDNEIYQVDFSVSQSGDQLMRQTTVRRAAGVAQISEMTALRRV
;
A
#
# COMPACT_ATOMS: atom_id res chain seq x y z
N MET A 1 11.43 16.77 4.49
CA MET A 1 11.37 15.30 4.31
C MET A 1 9.91 14.93 4.07
N SER A 2 9.59 13.88 3.31
CA SER A 2 8.19 13.53 2.98
C SER A 2 7.78 12.21 3.64
N VAL A 3 6.48 12.03 3.85
CA VAL A 3 5.87 10.81 4.39
C VAL A 3 6.14 9.58 3.54
N ILE A 4 6.48 9.72 2.25
CA ILE A 4 6.96 8.65 1.37
C ILE A 4 7.92 9.26 0.33
N PRO A 5 8.99 8.57 -0.13
CA PRO A 5 9.98 9.20 -1.01
C PRO A 5 9.47 9.46 -2.44
N CYS A 6 8.60 8.59 -2.96
CA CYS A 6 8.13 8.70 -4.35
C CYS A 6 7.17 9.88 -4.58
N GLU A 7 7.12 10.32 -5.83
CA GLU A 7 6.27 11.42 -6.31
C GLU A 7 5.36 10.93 -7.44
N GLN A 8 4.27 11.65 -7.68
CA GLN A 8 3.46 11.44 -8.86
C GLN A 8 4.29 11.79 -10.12
N ASN A 9 4.29 10.89 -11.11
CA ASN A 9 4.97 11.18 -12.37
C ASN A 9 4.13 12.14 -13.23
N LYS A 10 4.50 13.42 -13.25
CA LYS A 10 3.82 14.45 -14.05
C LYS A 10 3.89 14.19 -15.56
N GLY A 11 4.98 13.61 -16.05
CA GLY A 11 5.18 13.32 -17.48
C GLY A 11 4.47 12.06 -17.98
N LEU A 12 3.92 11.23 -17.07
CA LEU A 12 3.17 10.04 -17.44
C LEU A 12 1.92 10.38 -18.25
N ARG A 13 1.24 11.48 -17.91
CA ARG A 13 0.05 11.93 -18.63
C ARG A 13 0.35 12.18 -20.10
N ASP A 14 1.39 12.96 -20.38
CA ASP A 14 1.77 13.27 -21.77
C ASP A 14 2.20 12.01 -22.54
N GLN A 15 2.83 11.04 -21.87
CA GLN A 15 3.17 9.75 -22.48
C GLN A 15 1.91 8.92 -22.81
N ILE A 16 0.94 8.88 -21.89
CA ILE A 16 -0.35 8.24 -22.13
C ILE A 16 -1.07 8.90 -23.31
N GLU A 17 -1.10 10.24 -23.37
CA GLU A 17 -1.72 10.98 -24.46
C GLU A 17 -1.03 10.68 -25.80
N ARG A 18 0.31 10.72 -25.87
CA ARG A 18 1.05 10.35 -27.08
C ARG A 18 0.80 8.92 -27.52
N PHE A 19 0.84 7.96 -26.59
CA PHE A 19 0.63 6.56 -26.92
C PHE A 19 -0.83 6.28 -27.33
N ALA A 20 -1.79 6.97 -26.72
CA ALA A 20 -3.19 6.89 -27.11
C ALA A 20 -3.41 7.38 -28.54
N GLU A 21 -2.74 8.45 -28.97
CA GLU A 21 -2.79 8.91 -30.37
C GLU A 21 -2.20 7.87 -31.33
N VAL A 22 -1.05 7.28 -31.01
CA VAL A 22 -0.47 6.18 -31.81
C VAL A 22 -1.42 4.99 -31.88
N LEU A 23 -2.06 4.60 -30.77
CA LEU A 23 -3.06 3.52 -30.81
C LEU A 23 -4.27 3.88 -31.68
N LYS A 24 -4.74 5.13 -31.67
CA LYS A 24 -5.87 5.55 -32.50
C LYS A 24 -5.55 5.52 -33.99
N THR A 25 -4.29 5.76 -34.38
CA THR A 25 -3.88 5.85 -35.79
C THR A 25 -3.28 4.57 -36.31
N GLU A 26 -2.59 3.79 -35.49
CA GLU A 26 -1.83 2.61 -35.92
C GLU A 26 -2.33 1.26 -35.37
N ALA A 27 -3.41 1.20 -34.57
CA ALA A 27 -3.89 -0.07 -34.03
C ALA A 27 -4.29 -1.11 -35.09
N HIS A 28 -4.68 -0.69 -36.30
CA HIS A 28 -4.97 -1.59 -37.43
C HIS A 28 -3.76 -2.41 -37.91
N ARG A 29 -2.56 -2.12 -37.40
CA ARG A 29 -1.32 -2.85 -37.70
C ARG A 29 -1.00 -3.92 -36.66
N LEU A 30 -1.76 -3.96 -35.56
CA LEU A 30 -1.46 -4.80 -34.40
C LEU A 30 -2.22 -6.12 -34.47
N GLY A 31 -1.47 -7.23 -34.47
CA GLY A 31 -2.02 -8.59 -34.48
C GLY A 31 -2.51 -9.04 -35.86
N ASN A 32 -3.25 -10.15 -35.91
CA ASN A 32 -3.79 -10.72 -37.13
C ASN A 32 -5.32 -10.78 -37.07
N HIS A 33 -5.97 -9.66 -37.38
CA HIS A 33 -7.44 -9.51 -37.36
C HIS A 33 -8.08 -9.67 -38.75
N GLY A 34 -7.28 -9.75 -39.83
CA GLY A 34 -7.78 -9.99 -41.19
C GLY A 34 -8.63 -8.87 -41.79
N LEU A 35 -8.57 -7.65 -41.24
CA LEU A 35 -9.27 -6.47 -41.72
C LEU A 35 -8.28 -5.49 -42.34
N ASP A 36 -8.71 -4.75 -43.36
CA ASP A 36 -7.96 -3.58 -43.81
C ASP A 36 -8.12 -2.41 -42.82
N GLU A 37 -7.37 -1.33 -43.03
CA GLU A 37 -7.39 -0.16 -42.13
C GLU A 37 -8.79 0.46 -41.99
N ARG A 38 -9.51 0.56 -43.10
CA ARG A 38 -10.83 1.20 -43.13
C ARG A 38 -11.84 0.37 -42.34
N ASP A 39 -11.89 -0.93 -42.57
CA ASP A 39 -12.82 -1.82 -41.90
C ASP A 39 -12.45 -2.02 -40.43
N PHE A 40 -11.16 -2.01 -40.09
CA PHE A 40 -10.71 -2.08 -38.69
C PHE A 40 -11.30 -0.94 -37.84
N TYR A 41 -11.22 0.31 -38.30
CA TYR A 41 -11.71 1.46 -37.54
C TYR A 41 -13.24 1.65 -37.61
N ASN A 42 -13.89 1.20 -38.69
CA ASN A 42 -15.35 1.36 -38.86
C ASN A 42 -16.18 0.18 -38.32
N SER A 43 -15.59 -1.00 -38.12
CA SER A 43 -16.30 -2.20 -37.65
C SER A 43 -16.67 -2.18 -36.16
N GLY A 44 -16.12 -1.24 -35.39
CA GLY A 44 -16.26 -1.21 -33.92
C GLY A 44 -15.31 -2.17 -33.19
N LEU A 45 -14.50 -2.96 -33.89
CA LEU A 45 -13.52 -3.89 -33.29
C LEU A 45 -12.57 -3.17 -32.34
N PHE A 46 -11.94 -2.07 -32.79
CA PHE A 46 -11.00 -1.30 -31.97
C PHE A 46 -11.65 -0.75 -30.71
N ARG A 47 -12.83 -0.12 -30.84
CA ARG A 47 -13.57 0.43 -29.70
C ARG A 47 -13.95 -0.66 -28.70
N GLY A 48 -14.49 -1.78 -29.19
CA GLY A 48 -14.84 -2.93 -28.36
C GLY A 48 -13.62 -3.53 -27.64
N ALA A 49 -12.47 -3.59 -28.30
CA ALA A 49 -11.22 -4.07 -27.69
C ALA A 49 -10.74 -3.12 -26.57
N VAL A 50 -10.71 -1.80 -26.81
CA VAL A 50 -10.34 -0.80 -25.79
C VAL A 50 -11.28 -0.88 -24.59
N GLU A 51 -12.59 -0.95 -24.82
CA GLU A 51 -13.59 -1.05 -23.75
C GLU A 51 -13.44 -2.35 -22.95
N ARG A 52 -13.16 -3.48 -23.61
CA ARG A 52 -12.90 -4.77 -22.97
C ARG A 52 -11.65 -4.75 -22.10
N VAL A 53 -10.53 -4.25 -22.64
CA VAL A 53 -9.25 -4.13 -21.91
C VAL A 53 -9.41 -3.21 -20.70
N ARG A 54 -10.07 -2.06 -20.87
CA ARG A 54 -10.39 -1.15 -19.76
C ARG A 54 -11.23 -1.84 -18.69
N GLY A 55 -12.24 -2.61 -19.10
CA GLY A 55 -13.10 -3.39 -18.20
C GLY A 55 -12.31 -4.40 -17.38
N GLN A 56 -11.34 -5.10 -18.01
CA GLN A 56 -10.47 -6.04 -17.33
C GLN A 56 -9.59 -5.35 -16.27
N PHE A 57 -8.98 -4.20 -16.59
CA PHE A 57 -8.17 -3.45 -15.62
C PHE A 57 -8.99 -2.90 -14.46
N SER A 58 -10.24 -2.48 -14.73
CA SER A 58 -11.12 -1.87 -13.73
C SER A 58 -11.79 -2.91 -12.81
N ALA A 59 -11.94 -4.16 -13.25
CA ALA A 59 -12.71 -5.18 -12.55
C ALA A 59 -11.89 -6.06 -11.59
N THR A 60 -10.56 -6.17 -11.73
CA THR A 60 -9.86 -7.30 -11.09
C THR A 60 -8.99 -6.90 -9.90
N MET A 61 -9.43 -7.27 -8.70
CA MET A 61 -8.56 -7.47 -7.52
C MET A 61 -7.49 -8.55 -7.76
N ARG A 62 -7.65 -9.36 -8.82
CA ARG A 62 -6.75 -10.47 -9.19
C ARG A 62 -5.29 -10.05 -9.22
N GLY A 63 -4.94 -8.98 -9.93
CA GLY A 63 -3.53 -8.55 -10.04
C GLY A 63 -2.95 -8.08 -8.70
N LYS A 64 -3.77 -7.49 -7.83
CA LYS A 64 -3.34 -7.07 -6.48
C LYS A 64 -3.07 -8.27 -5.58
N ARG A 65 -3.97 -9.26 -5.61
CA ARG A 65 -3.81 -10.52 -4.88
C ARG A 65 -2.61 -11.29 -5.40
N GLU A 66 -2.45 -11.39 -6.72
CA GLU A 66 -1.30 -12.03 -7.37
C GLU A 66 0.03 -11.41 -6.91
N PHE A 67 0.14 -10.08 -6.87
CA PHE A 67 1.32 -9.40 -6.33
C PHE A 67 1.60 -9.77 -4.86
N ALA A 68 0.59 -9.69 -3.99
CA ALA A 68 0.74 -10.04 -2.59
C ALA A 68 1.14 -11.51 -2.39
N GLN A 69 0.54 -12.43 -3.15
CA GLN A 69 0.85 -13.86 -3.12
C GLN A 69 2.29 -14.13 -3.57
N HIS A 70 2.76 -13.50 -4.66
CA HIS A 70 4.15 -13.65 -5.09
C HIS A 70 5.15 -13.16 -4.04
N ALA A 71 4.86 -12.05 -3.37
CA ALA A 71 5.70 -11.55 -2.29
C ALA A 71 5.70 -12.50 -1.08
N LEU A 72 4.54 -13.01 -0.65
CA LEU A 72 4.46 -13.95 0.47
C LEU A 72 5.12 -15.30 0.15
N ASN A 73 4.94 -15.83 -1.06
CA ASN A 73 5.66 -17.01 -1.55
C ASN A 73 7.17 -16.78 -1.51
N HIS A 74 7.63 -15.63 -2.00
CA HIS A 74 9.06 -15.30 -1.98
C HIS A 74 9.62 -15.23 -0.54
N MET A 75 8.83 -14.71 0.41
CA MET A 75 9.22 -14.69 1.82
C MET A 75 9.24 -16.11 2.43
N GLU A 76 8.27 -16.95 2.11
CA GLU A 76 8.18 -18.34 2.57
C GLU A 76 9.31 -19.21 1.98
N ASP A 77 9.51 -19.16 0.67
CA ASP A 77 10.59 -19.86 -0.04
C ASP A 77 11.98 -19.40 0.46
N GLY A 78 12.11 -18.12 0.82
CA GLY A 78 13.31 -17.54 1.41
C GLY A 78 13.50 -17.83 2.91
N GLY A 79 12.53 -18.50 3.56
CA GLY A 79 12.57 -18.81 4.99
C GLY A 79 12.38 -17.61 5.93
N PHE A 80 11.90 -16.48 5.42
CA PHE A 80 11.64 -15.27 6.22
C PHE A 80 10.34 -15.36 7.03
N ILE A 81 9.40 -16.21 6.60
CA ILE A 81 8.18 -16.59 7.31
C ILE A 81 8.03 -18.11 7.25
N ALA A 82 7.27 -18.68 8.19
CA ALA A 82 7.03 -20.12 8.24
C ALA A 82 5.95 -20.58 7.25
N GLY A 83 5.08 -19.66 6.84
CA GLY A 83 4.13 -19.86 5.74
C GLY A 83 2.93 -18.92 5.82
N TRP A 84 2.02 -19.02 4.87
CA TRP A 84 0.84 -18.15 4.81
C TRP A 84 -0.37 -18.86 4.20
N ASP A 85 -1.58 -18.40 4.55
CA ASP A 85 -2.85 -18.86 3.96
C ASP A 85 -3.71 -17.66 3.55
N LEU A 86 -4.56 -17.88 2.54
CA LEU A 86 -5.71 -17.03 2.27
C LEU A 86 -6.75 -17.18 3.38
N THR A 87 -7.32 -16.08 3.85
CA THR A 87 -8.52 -16.15 4.69
C THR A 87 -9.77 -16.36 3.84
N ASP A 88 -10.74 -17.10 4.36
CA ASP A 88 -12.04 -17.26 3.71
C ASP A 88 -12.72 -15.91 3.42
N ASP A 89 -13.49 -15.83 2.33
CA ASP A 89 -14.16 -14.59 1.87
C ASP A 89 -15.13 -13.98 2.90
N ALA A 90 -15.51 -14.72 3.95
CA ALA A 90 -16.32 -14.22 5.07
C ALA A 90 -15.52 -13.37 6.07
N ASN A 91 -14.20 -13.52 6.11
CA ASN A 91 -13.32 -12.74 6.97
C ASN A 91 -12.95 -11.41 6.30
N ARG A 92 -12.91 -10.33 7.09
CA ARG A 92 -12.58 -8.97 6.59
C ARG A 92 -11.09 -8.77 6.26
N ASN A 93 -10.28 -9.80 6.42
CA ASN A 93 -8.84 -9.78 6.19
C ASN A 93 -8.52 -10.60 4.93
N ASP A 94 -7.29 -10.54 4.44
CA ASP A 94 -6.91 -11.23 3.20
C ASP A 94 -5.97 -12.41 3.45
N TYR A 95 -5.05 -12.30 4.42
CA TYR A 95 -4.05 -13.34 4.68
C TYR A 95 -3.78 -13.54 6.17
N ILE A 96 -3.52 -14.81 6.53
CA ILE A 96 -2.89 -15.21 7.79
C ILE A 96 -1.47 -15.64 7.47
N VAL A 97 -0.49 -15.12 8.22
CA VAL A 97 0.92 -15.43 8.08
C VAL A 97 1.42 -16.07 9.37
N ARG A 98 1.95 -17.28 9.26
CA ARG A 98 2.66 -17.97 10.33
C ARG A 98 4.10 -17.47 10.37
N LEU A 99 4.50 -16.93 11.51
CA LEU A 99 5.83 -16.40 11.72
C LEU A 99 6.77 -17.48 12.27
N ASN A 100 8.09 -17.28 12.10
CA ASN A 100 9.10 -18.25 12.51
C ASN A 100 9.17 -18.41 14.03
N SER A 101 8.76 -17.39 14.80
CA SER A 101 8.59 -17.48 16.25
C SER A 101 7.40 -18.35 16.71
N GLY A 102 6.53 -18.77 15.79
CA GLY A 102 5.24 -19.40 16.11
C GLY A 102 4.08 -18.42 16.32
N ARG A 103 4.34 -17.11 16.26
CA ARG A 103 3.31 -16.06 16.27
C ARG A 103 2.50 -16.04 14.98
N THR A 104 1.30 -15.48 15.05
CA THR A 104 0.40 -15.30 13.91
C THR A 104 0.24 -13.82 13.56
N ALA A 105 0.64 -13.45 12.36
CA ALA A 105 0.36 -12.14 11.79
C ALA A 105 -0.84 -12.22 10.83
N VAL A 106 -1.63 -11.14 10.76
CA VAL A 106 -2.75 -11.02 9.83
C VAL A 106 -2.54 -9.79 8.97
N ILE A 107 -2.79 -9.94 7.67
CA ILE A 107 -2.71 -8.87 6.68
C ILE A 107 -4.12 -8.56 6.16
N ASP A 108 -4.44 -7.28 6.12
CA ASP A 108 -5.63 -6.73 5.45
C ASP A 108 -5.18 -5.83 4.30
N LEU A 109 -5.51 -6.24 3.07
CA LEU A 109 -5.15 -5.51 1.86
C LEU A 109 -6.08 -4.32 1.66
N LYS A 110 -5.49 -3.14 1.53
CA LYS A 110 -6.20 -1.93 1.16
C LYS A 110 -5.78 -1.44 -0.21
N GLY A 111 -6.70 -0.73 -0.86
CA GLY A 111 -6.40 -0.01 -2.10
C GLY A 111 -5.54 1.23 -1.84
N CYS A 112 -5.76 2.25 -2.65
CA CYS A 112 -5.24 3.57 -2.35
C CYS A 112 -5.82 4.04 -1.01
N LEU A 113 -4.96 4.50 -0.10
CA LEU A 113 -5.36 4.92 1.26
C LEU A 113 -6.06 6.29 1.28
N ASP A 114 -6.85 6.57 0.25
CA ASP A 114 -7.58 7.81 0.02
C ASP A 114 -9.10 7.65 0.13
N GLY A 115 -9.60 6.42 0.22
CA GLY A 115 -11.03 6.08 0.28
C GLY A 115 -11.51 5.46 1.61
N ASN A 116 -12.82 5.33 1.74
CA ASN A 116 -13.48 4.77 2.94
C ASN A 116 -13.19 3.28 3.17
N ASN A 117 -12.70 2.57 2.15
CA ASN A 117 -12.20 1.20 2.29
C ASN A 117 -11.11 1.09 3.38
N THR A 118 -10.34 2.15 3.60
CA THR A 118 -9.26 2.21 4.60
C THR A 118 -9.80 2.38 6.03
N ASN A 119 -11.08 2.77 6.20
CA ASN A 119 -11.71 2.86 7.52
C ASN A 119 -12.24 1.49 7.99
N ILE A 120 -12.42 0.55 7.06
CA ILE A 120 -13.08 -0.73 7.33
C ILE A 120 -12.00 -1.79 7.50
N PHE A 121 -11.52 -1.96 8.73
CA PHE A 121 -10.67 -3.08 9.14
C PHE A 121 -11.13 -3.61 10.50
N GLU A 122 -10.67 -4.82 10.83
CA GLU A 122 -10.92 -5.45 12.12
C GLU A 122 -9.81 -6.45 12.45
N ARG A 123 -9.07 -6.17 13.52
CA ARG A 123 -8.03 -7.06 14.03
C ARG A 123 -8.67 -8.36 14.55
N PRO A 124 -8.31 -9.54 14.01
CA PRO A 124 -8.76 -10.82 14.58
C PRO A 124 -8.24 -11.04 16.00
N ALA A 125 -9.02 -11.73 16.81
CA ALA A 125 -8.61 -12.13 18.16
C ALA A 125 -7.38 -13.06 18.17
N SER A 126 -7.17 -13.83 17.09
CA SER A 126 -6.03 -14.73 16.91
C SER A 126 -4.76 -14.03 16.40
N ALA A 127 -4.81 -12.73 16.12
CA ALA A 127 -3.67 -12.00 15.53
C ALA A 127 -2.73 -11.45 16.60
N ASP A 128 -1.50 -11.98 16.65
CA ASP A 128 -0.39 -11.38 17.41
C ASP A 128 0.11 -10.09 16.74
N GLU A 129 0.03 -10.02 15.41
CA GLU A 129 0.34 -8.82 14.62
C GLU A 129 -0.77 -8.54 13.61
N PHE A 130 -1.15 -7.27 13.45
CA PHE A 130 -2.14 -6.85 12.47
C PHE A 130 -1.60 -5.75 11.57
N ILE A 131 -1.43 -6.07 10.28
CA ILE A 131 -0.77 -5.21 9.30
C ILE A 131 -1.74 -4.79 8.21
N ILE A 132 -1.77 -3.49 7.92
CA ILE A 132 -2.44 -2.96 6.74
C ILE A 132 -1.44 -2.91 5.59
N TRP A 133 -1.76 -3.51 4.45
CA TRP A 133 -0.93 -3.40 3.25
C TRP A 133 -1.69 -2.69 2.13
N SER A 134 -1.24 -1.48 1.79
CA SER A 134 -1.79 -0.72 0.66
C SER A 134 -1.19 -1.16 -0.68
N ILE A 135 -2.05 -1.66 -1.55
CA ILE A 135 -1.81 -1.99 -2.95
C ILE A 135 -2.59 -1.00 -3.83
N CYS A 136 -1.93 0.12 -4.13
CA CYS A 136 -2.49 1.26 -4.87
C CYS A 136 -1.96 1.32 -6.31
N SER A 137 -2.55 0.53 -7.20
CA SER A 137 -2.16 0.46 -8.62
C SER A 137 -2.74 1.58 -9.49
N ASN A 138 -3.42 2.55 -8.89
CA ASN A 138 -3.96 3.69 -9.61
C ASN A 138 -2.82 4.64 -10.05
N PRO A 139 -2.55 4.81 -11.35
CA PRO A 139 -1.48 5.68 -11.84
C PRO A 139 -1.75 7.17 -11.59
N GLY A 140 -3.02 7.56 -11.42
CA GLY A 140 -3.41 8.93 -11.10
C GLY A 140 -3.32 9.28 -9.61
N ALA A 141 -3.08 8.29 -8.74
CA ALA A 141 -3.00 8.51 -7.30
C ALA A 141 -1.69 9.22 -6.91
N ASP A 142 -1.79 10.20 -6.02
CA ASP A 142 -0.62 10.82 -5.39
C ASP A 142 -0.19 9.97 -4.18
N PRO A 143 0.97 9.30 -4.24
CA PRO A 143 1.42 8.43 -3.15
C PRO A 143 1.65 9.19 -1.83
N ARG A 144 2.07 10.47 -1.88
CA ARG A 144 2.32 11.26 -0.67
C ARG A 144 1.02 11.67 0.01
N ARG A 145 0.07 12.16 -0.79
CA ARG A 145 -1.27 12.49 -0.29
C ARG A 145 -1.95 11.26 0.28
N ASN A 146 -1.85 10.11 -0.40
CA ASN A 146 -2.50 8.88 0.03
C ASN A 146 -1.86 8.29 1.27
N ALA A 147 -0.53 8.26 1.36
CA ALA A 147 0.17 7.82 2.58
C ALA A 147 -0.26 8.66 3.80
N TRP A 148 -0.22 9.99 3.66
CA TRP A 148 -0.62 10.88 4.76
C TRP A 148 -2.10 10.74 5.12
N SER A 149 -2.98 10.78 4.13
CA SER A 149 -4.42 10.65 4.37
C SER A 149 -4.78 9.31 5.01
N GLY A 150 -4.16 8.22 4.55
CA GLY A 150 -4.31 6.89 5.11
C GLY A 150 -3.93 6.83 6.58
N ILE A 151 -2.71 7.25 6.90
CA ILE A 151 -2.17 7.17 8.27
C ILE A 151 -2.87 8.15 9.20
N HIS A 152 -2.91 9.43 8.83
CA HIS A 152 -3.43 10.49 9.70
C HIS A 152 -4.96 10.59 9.68
N THR A 153 -5.59 10.67 8.51
CA THR A 153 -7.04 10.94 8.46
C THR A 153 -7.86 9.71 8.81
N ARG A 154 -7.37 8.51 8.47
CA ARG A 154 -8.16 7.26 8.52
C ARG A 154 -7.70 6.32 9.63
N LEU A 155 -6.52 5.72 9.49
CA LEU A 155 -6.03 4.71 10.43
C LEU A 155 -5.96 5.26 11.86
N SER A 156 -5.33 6.41 12.09
CA SER A 156 -5.27 6.96 13.45
C SER A 156 -6.65 7.31 14.02
N ALA A 157 -7.61 7.73 13.19
CA ALA A 157 -8.96 8.01 13.63
C ALA A 157 -9.69 6.74 14.08
N GLU A 158 -9.64 5.70 13.24
CA GLU A 158 -10.29 4.42 13.49
C GLU A 158 -9.64 3.67 14.65
N MET A 159 -8.31 3.64 14.72
CA MET A 159 -7.58 2.99 15.81
C MET A 159 -8.00 3.56 17.17
N ILE A 160 -8.05 4.90 17.30
CA ILE A 160 -8.40 5.56 18.55
C ILE A 160 -9.90 5.44 18.83
N SER A 161 -10.76 5.68 17.84
CA SER A 161 -12.21 5.72 18.05
C SER A 161 -12.85 4.35 18.28
N ARG A 162 -12.27 3.29 17.72
CA ARG A 162 -12.76 1.90 17.85
C ARG A 162 -11.89 1.05 18.76
N ASN A 163 -10.84 1.62 19.35
CA ASN A 163 -9.85 0.91 20.17
C ASN A 163 -9.29 -0.32 19.44
N GLN A 164 -8.95 -0.17 18.15
CA GLN A 164 -8.41 -1.24 17.32
C GLN A 164 -6.94 -1.01 16.99
N ARG A 165 -6.07 -1.95 17.36
CA ARG A 165 -4.63 -1.83 17.16
C ARG A 165 -4.22 -2.31 15.77
N VAL A 166 -3.51 -1.46 15.04
CA VAL A 166 -2.74 -1.79 13.83
C VAL A 166 -1.27 -1.67 14.20
N ASP A 167 -0.48 -2.72 13.95
CA ASP A 167 0.94 -2.77 14.31
C ASP A 167 1.84 -2.08 13.29
N GLY A 168 1.38 -2.03 12.04
CA GLY A 168 2.16 -1.48 10.97
C GLY A 168 1.38 -1.30 9.68
N VAL A 169 1.95 -0.48 8.80
CA VAL A 169 1.45 -0.26 7.44
C VAL A 169 2.57 -0.53 6.44
N VAL A 170 2.25 -1.29 5.40
CA VAL A 170 3.12 -1.48 4.22
C VAL A 170 2.51 -0.71 3.06
N LEU A 171 3.27 0.23 2.48
CA LEU A 171 2.93 0.87 1.21
C LEU A 171 3.81 0.29 0.12
N TRP A 172 3.25 -0.66 -0.63
CA TRP A 172 4.01 -1.41 -1.62
C TRP A 172 3.08 -2.07 -2.63
N ASP A 173 3.41 -1.95 -3.90
CA ASP A 173 2.51 -2.34 -4.98
C ASP A 173 3.32 -2.66 -6.25
N MET A 174 2.70 -3.41 -7.15
CA MET A 174 3.25 -3.86 -8.44
C MET A 174 3.73 -2.72 -9.35
N VAL A 175 3.21 -1.49 -9.18
CA VAL A 175 3.62 -0.33 -9.98
C VAL A 175 4.82 0.41 -9.40
N CYS A 176 5.23 0.11 -8.17
CA CYS A 176 6.38 0.76 -7.53
C CYS A 176 7.68 0.44 -8.31
N GLY A 177 8.43 1.48 -8.67
CA GLY A 177 9.65 1.34 -9.45
C GLY A 177 9.45 1.37 -10.97
N THR A 178 8.20 1.31 -11.44
CA THR A 178 7.87 1.49 -12.86
C THR A 178 7.87 2.97 -13.25
N ILE A 179 7.68 3.26 -14.54
CA ILE A 179 7.46 4.63 -15.01
C ILE A 179 6.21 5.28 -14.39
N GLY A 180 5.22 4.49 -13.99
CA GLY A 180 4.00 5.00 -13.35
C GLY A 180 4.25 5.52 -11.93
N ARG A 181 5.20 4.91 -11.21
CA ARG A 181 5.62 5.33 -9.87
C ARG A 181 7.13 5.14 -9.71
N PRO A 182 7.95 6.05 -10.26
CA PRO A 182 9.40 5.98 -10.12
C PRO A 182 9.77 5.98 -8.63
N CYS A 183 10.60 5.02 -8.23
CA CYS A 183 10.98 4.86 -6.83
C CYS A 183 12.45 5.27 -6.63
N PRO A 184 12.75 6.26 -5.76
CA PRO A 184 14.13 6.67 -5.47
C PRO A 184 15.01 5.55 -4.91
N LYS A 185 14.40 4.50 -4.33
CA LYS A 185 15.11 3.32 -3.82
C LYS A 185 15.82 2.52 -4.92
N LEU A 186 15.34 2.63 -6.17
CA LEU A 186 15.95 2.00 -7.35
C LEU A 186 17.05 2.85 -8.00
N SER A 187 17.49 3.94 -7.36
CA SER A 187 18.75 4.59 -7.73
C SER A 187 19.94 3.62 -7.64
N ASN A 188 19.83 2.61 -6.77
CA ASN A 188 20.63 1.39 -6.84
C ASN A 188 19.77 0.22 -7.39
N PRO A 189 19.98 -0.22 -8.65
CA PRO A 189 19.22 -1.30 -9.26
C PRO A 189 19.34 -2.66 -8.56
N SER A 190 20.40 -2.89 -7.77
CA SER A 190 20.60 -4.15 -7.03
C SER A 190 19.60 -4.34 -5.90
N ARG A 191 18.82 -3.30 -5.57
CA ARG A 191 17.77 -3.34 -4.54
C ARG A 191 16.41 -3.80 -5.08
N ALA A 192 16.31 -4.08 -6.38
CA ALA A 192 15.10 -4.60 -6.97
C ALA A 192 14.96 -6.10 -6.67
N THR A 193 13.76 -6.53 -6.32
CA THR A 193 13.40 -7.94 -6.19
C THR A 193 12.43 -8.32 -7.30
N ASP A 194 12.67 -9.46 -7.94
CA ASP A 194 11.78 -10.04 -8.94
C ASP A 194 10.76 -10.96 -8.24
N LEU A 195 9.48 -10.69 -8.48
CA LEU A 195 8.32 -11.36 -7.90
C LEU A 195 7.38 -11.79 -9.03
N GLY A 196 7.62 -12.98 -9.58
CA GLY A 196 6.90 -13.43 -10.78
C GLY A 196 7.10 -12.44 -11.93
N PRO A 197 6.03 -11.81 -12.47
CA PRO A 197 6.14 -10.81 -13.55
C PRO A 197 6.53 -9.41 -13.07
N PHE A 198 6.64 -9.18 -11.76
CA PHE A 198 6.88 -7.86 -11.17
C PHE A 198 8.34 -7.68 -10.78
N ARG A 199 8.87 -6.48 -10.96
CA ARG A 199 10.19 -6.09 -10.46
C ARG A 199 10.04 -4.85 -9.60
N THR A 200 10.24 -5.00 -8.29
CA THR A 200 9.82 -3.99 -7.32
C THR A 200 10.94 -3.56 -6.38
N PRO A 201 10.92 -2.30 -5.89
CA PRO A 201 11.83 -1.82 -4.85
C PRO A 201 11.48 -2.42 -3.48
N PRO A 202 12.32 -2.19 -2.47
CA PRO A 202 12.00 -2.50 -1.08
C PRO A 202 10.72 -1.78 -0.61
N PRO A 203 9.83 -2.43 0.17
CA PRO A 203 8.58 -1.85 0.65
C PRO A 203 8.81 -0.59 1.50
N CYS A 204 7.84 0.33 1.52
CA CYS A 204 7.84 1.43 2.50
C CYS A 204 7.08 0.96 3.74
N ILE A 205 7.79 0.84 4.87
CA ILE A 205 7.27 0.28 6.12
C ILE A 205 7.06 1.40 7.13
N TYR A 206 5.88 1.41 7.74
CA TYR A 206 5.49 2.32 8.82
C TYR A 206 5.17 1.50 10.05
N LEU A 207 5.94 1.70 11.12
CA LEU A 207 5.69 1.10 12.43
C LEU A 207 4.72 1.98 13.21
N LEU A 208 3.70 1.35 13.79
CA LEU A 208 2.71 2.03 14.62
C LEU A 208 2.91 1.67 16.11
N PRO A 209 2.28 2.42 17.03
CA PRO A 209 2.42 2.16 18.46
C PRO A 209 1.85 0.80 18.89
N ALA A 210 2.46 0.18 19.89
CA ALA A 210 1.96 -1.07 20.47
C ALA A 210 0.74 -0.85 21.39
N THR A 211 0.50 0.39 21.81
CA THR A 211 -0.62 0.81 22.65
C THR A 211 -1.45 1.89 21.94
N ILE A 212 -2.75 1.92 22.18
CA ILE A 212 -3.65 2.95 21.64
C ILE A 212 -3.64 4.12 22.64
N PRO A 213 -3.43 5.36 22.18
CA PRO A 213 -3.37 6.50 23.09
C PRO A 213 -4.71 6.69 23.80
N SER A 214 -4.64 7.11 25.06
CA SER A 214 -5.79 7.41 25.90
C SER A 214 -5.56 8.68 26.71
N LEU A 215 -6.55 9.20 27.43
CA LEU A 215 -6.30 10.37 28.30
C LEU A 215 -5.33 10.07 29.45
N ALA A 216 -5.19 8.81 29.86
CA ALA A 216 -4.23 8.38 30.87
C ALA A 216 -2.82 8.22 30.29
N GLU A 217 -2.72 7.80 29.04
CA GLU A 217 -1.47 7.67 28.28
C GLU A 217 -1.60 8.47 26.98
N PRO A 218 -1.47 9.81 27.06
CA PRO A 218 -1.84 10.70 25.97
C PRO A 218 -0.84 10.72 24.84
N HIS A 219 0.36 10.19 25.02
CA HIS A 219 1.39 10.14 23.99
C HIS A 219 1.93 8.73 23.89
N VAL A 220 1.81 8.13 22.71
CA VAL A 220 2.32 6.80 22.41
C VAL A 220 3.21 6.87 21.17
N VAL A 221 4.34 6.19 21.24
CA VAL A 221 5.34 6.18 20.18
C VAL A 221 5.31 4.86 19.42
N ALA A 222 5.73 4.89 18.16
CA ALA A 222 5.90 3.69 17.36
C ALA A 222 6.76 2.65 18.07
N GLN A 223 6.37 1.38 17.98
CA GLN A 223 7.22 0.28 18.44
C GLN A 223 8.43 0.08 17.51
N GLY A 224 9.46 -0.63 18.00
CA GLY A 224 10.63 -0.97 17.20
C GLY A 224 10.34 -2.05 16.15
N LEU A 225 11.12 -2.09 15.06
CA LEU A 225 10.97 -3.08 14.00
C LEU A 225 11.05 -4.53 14.53
N ALA A 226 11.95 -4.77 15.49
CA ALA A 226 12.11 -6.07 16.13
C ALA A 226 10.87 -6.57 16.90
N ASN A 227 9.91 -5.68 17.21
CA ASN A 227 8.67 -6.04 17.91
C ASN A 227 7.54 -6.42 16.94
N VAL A 228 7.73 -6.21 15.63
CA VAL A 228 6.78 -6.56 14.56
C VAL A 228 7.49 -7.45 13.56
N GLU A 229 7.50 -8.75 13.86
CA GLU A 229 8.27 -9.77 13.15
C GLU A 229 7.88 -9.86 11.68
N LEU A 230 6.60 -9.71 11.33
CA LEU A 230 6.19 -9.70 9.92
C LEU A 230 6.86 -8.53 9.18
N LEU A 231 6.86 -7.33 9.77
CA LEU A 231 7.52 -6.17 9.14
C LEU A 231 9.04 -6.31 9.11
N ALA A 232 9.64 -6.92 10.14
CA ALA A 232 11.06 -7.26 10.12
C ALA A 232 11.39 -8.25 9.00
N ALA A 233 10.52 -9.24 8.75
CA ALA A 233 10.63 -10.18 7.65
C ALA A 233 10.53 -9.48 6.28
N PHE A 234 9.54 -8.59 6.08
CA PHE A 234 9.48 -7.75 4.86
C PHE A 234 10.75 -6.93 4.67
N HIS A 235 11.24 -6.30 5.75
CA HIS A 235 12.44 -5.47 5.70
C HIS A 235 13.68 -6.28 5.29
N ALA A 236 13.89 -7.45 5.89
CA ALA A 236 15.04 -8.30 5.60
C ALA A 236 14.95 -8.95 4.21
N CYS A 237 13.79 -9.51 3.87
CA CYS A 237 13.56 -10.23 2.61
C CYS A 237 13.73 -9.33 1.38
N PHE A 238 13.27 -8.08 1.47
CA PHE A 238 13.24 -7.17 0.33
C PHE A 238 14.29 -6.08 0.40
N HIS A 239 15.44 -6.32 1.02
CA HIS A 239 16.58 -5.40 1.03
C HIS A 239 16.25 -3.97 1.53
N GLY A 240 15.45 -3.91 2.59
CA GLY A 240 15.17 -2.69 3.34
C GLY A 240 16.43 -2.09 3.93
N GLN A 241 16.37 -0.80 4.24
CA GLN A 241 17.41 -0.09 4.97
C GLN A 241 16.78 0.62 6.17
N ASP A 242 17.47 0.61 7.31
CA ASP A 242 16.93 1.13 8.58
C ASP A 242 16.55 2.62 8.49
N ASN A 243 17.28 3.40 7.70
CA ASN A 243 16.99 4.82 7.45
C ASN A 243 15.75 5.06 6.54
N GLU A 244 15.11 4.00 6.05
CA GLU A 244 13.87 4.02 5.25
C GLU A 244 12.64 3.61 6.05
N ILE A 245 12.81 3.14 7.29
CA ILE A 245 11.70 2.81 8.18
C ILE A 245 11.06 4.10 8.70
N TYR A 246 9.74 4.14 8.63
CA TYR A 246 8.93 5.21 9.18
C TYR A 246 8.37 4.80 10.54
N GLN A 247 8.32 5.74 11.46
CA GLN A 247 7.74 5.60 12.79
C GLN A 247 6.56 6.54 12.92
N VAL A 248 5.40 6.03 13.29
CA VAL A 248 4.17 6.81 13.47
C VAL A 248 3.85 6.88 14.96
N ASP A 249 3.86 8.09 15.50
CA ASP A 249 3.47 8.36 16.88
C ASP A 249 2.11 9.05 16.91
N PHE A 250 1.38 8.84 18.01
CA PHE A 250 0.11 9.50 18.26
C PHE A 250 0.13 10.24 19.58
N SER A 251 -0.48 11.43 19.57
CA SER A 251 -0.82 12.16 20.78
C SER A 251 -2.31 12.43 20.81
N VAL A 252 -2.93 12.35 21.98
CA VAL A 252 -4.32 12.73 22.20
C VAL A 252 -4.42 13.78 23.31
N SER A 253 -5.42 14.65 23.21
CA SER A 253 -5.75 15.61 24.25
C SER A 253 -7.24 15.86 24.27
N GLN A 254 -7.75 16.39 25.37
CA GLN A 254 -9.14 16.81 25.47
C GLN A 254 -9.24 18.33 25.29
N SER A 255 -10.14 18.77 24.42
CA SER A 255 -10.48 20.18 24.24
C SER A 255 -12.00 20.34 24.32
N GLY A 256 -12.49 20.76 25.48
CA GLY A 256 -13.92 20.72 25.79
C GLY A 256 -14.44 19.27 25.76
N ASP A 257 -15.51 19.04 24.99
CA ASP A 257 -16.12 17.71 24.84
C ASP A 257 -15.52 16.87 23.70
N GLN A 258 -14.47 17.38 23.04
CA GLN A 258 -13.85 16.70 21.89
C GLN A 258 -12.50 16.09 22.26
N LEU A 259 -12.32 14.83 21.87
CA LEU A 259 -11.02 14.19 21.85
C LEU A 259 -10.27 14.65 20.59
N MET A 260 -9.12 15.27 20.79
CA MET A 260 -8.22 15.74 19.76
C MET A 260 -7.11 14.71 19.56
N ARG A 261 -6.59 14.60 18.34
CA ARG A 261 -5.42 13.79 18.03
C ARG A 261 -4.38 14.56 17.24
N GLN A 262 -3.13 14.16 17.39
CA GLN A 262 -2.02 14.55 16.54
C GLN A 262 -1.32 13.29 16.05
N THR A 263 -0.91 13.31 14.79
CA THR A 263 -0.10 12.25 14.18
C THR A 263 1.26 12.81 13.81
N THR A 264 2.32 12.13 14.25
CA THR A 264 3.70 12.47 13.90
C THR A 264 4.31 11.30 13.15
N VAL A 265 4.78 11.53 11.92
CA VAL A 265 5.53 10.55 11.14
C VAL A 265 7.00 10.96 11.16
N ARG A 266 7.84 10.10 11.74
CA ARG A 266 9.30 10.24 11.78
C ARG A 266 9.95 9.26 10.81
N ARG A 267 11.14 9.61 10.33
CA ARG A 267 11.99 8.73 9.53
C ARG A 267 13.45 9.07 9.83
N ALA A 268 14.26 8.04 10.06
CA ALA A 268 15.63 8.22 10.56
C ALA A 268 15.64 9.18 11.77
N ALA A 269 16.54 10.17 11.77
CA ALA A 269 16.64 11.14 12.87
C ALA A 269 15.65 12.34 12.79
N GLY A 270 14.76 12.38 11.80
CA GLY A 270 13.95 13.57 11.50
C GLY A 270 12.43 13.35 11.53
N VAL A 271 11.69 14.44 11.76
CA VAL A 271 10.25 14.48 11.52
C VAL A 271 9.99 14.63 10.03
N ALA A 272 9.26 13.67 9.44
CA ALA A 272 8.83 13.73 8.06
C ALA A 272 7.57 14.59 7.91
N GLN A 273 6.59 14.42 8.82
CA GLN A 273 5.38 15.21 8.85
C GLN A 273 4.73 15.16 10.23
N ILE A 274 4.08 16.24 10.63
CA ILE A 274 3.30 16.34 11.86
C ILE A 274 1.98 17.06 11.56
N SER A 275 0.88 16.59 12.15
CA SER A 275 -0.40 17.29 12.07
C SER A 275 -0.53 18.30 13.22
N GLU A 276 -1.41 19.28 13.06
CA GLU A 276 -1.96 19.97 14.22
C GLU A 276 -2.87 19.01 15.02
N MET A 277 -3.25 19.44 16.23
CA MET A 277 -4.30 18.76 16.99
C MET A 277 -5.62 18.87 16.22
N THR A 278 -6.20 17.74 15.85
CA THR A 278 -7.41 17.64 15.03
C THR A 278 -8.45 16.79 15.75
N ALA A 279 -9.70 17.25 15.74
CA ALA A 279 -10.79 16.52 16.39
C ALA A 279 -10.99 15.14 15.78
N LEU A 280 -11.20 14.13 16.62
CA LEU A 280 -11.67 12.82 16.21
C LEU A 280 -13.13 12.91 15.74
N ARG A 281 -13.31 13.08 14.43
CA ARG A 281 -14.61 12.91 13.78
C ARG A 281 -14.72 11.44 13.36
N ARG A 282 -15.80 10.77 13.76
CA ARG A 282 -16.16 9.46 13.16
C ARG A 282 -16.41 9.70 11.67
N VAL A 283 -15.70 8.96 10.80
CA VAL A 283 -15.83 9.06 9.33
C VAL A 283 -16.61 7.86 8.81
#